data_AF-A0A973UXD3-F1
#
_entry.id   AF-A0A973UXD3-F1
#
_cell.length_a   1.000
_cell.length_b   1.000
_cell.length_c   1.000
_cell.angle_alpha   90.00
_cell.angle_beta   90.00
_cell.angle_gamma   90.00
#
_symmetry.space_group_name_H-M   'P 1'
#
loop_
_entity.id
_entity.type
_entity.pdbx_description
1 polymer ?
#
loop_
_entity_poly.entity_id
_entity_poly.type
_entity_poly.pdbx_seq_one_letter_code
_entity_poly.pdbx_strand_id
1 'polypeptide(L)'
;MGIAAAPLFAPTTQYYIDLVIQIIAIVLEAWALIHCAMQRADAFTALGTLAKGGWLVILALALVITIFFGVMGSLFLLGLIGLGFAGYYLLQVRSGFRELLEGRW
;
A
#
# COMPACT_ATOMS: atom_id res chain seq x y z
N MET A 1 -13.75 17.00 -34.15
CA MET A 1 -13.00 16.85 -32.89
C MET A 1 -13.82 17.51 -31.79
N GLY A 2 -14.67 16.75 -31.10
CA GLY A 2 -15.46 17.27 -30.00
C GLY A 2 -14.56 17.44 -28.79
N ILE A 3 -14.21 18.67 -28.46
CA ILE A 3 -13.78 18.97 -27.10
C ILE A 3 -14.99 18.68 -26.22
N ALA A 4 -14.98 17.54 -25.54
CA ALA A 4 -15.93 17.30 -24.48
C ALA A 4 -15.77 18.48 -23.52
N ALA A 5 -16.79 19.32 -23.42
CA ALA A 5 -16.84 20.38 -22.43
C ALA A 5 -16.95 19.69 -21.08
N ALA A 6 -15.81 19.25 -20.54
CA ALA A 6 -15.73 18.73 -19.19
C ALA A 6 -16.38 19.80 -18.31
N PRO A 7 -17.37 19.43 -17.48
CA PRO A 7 -18.01 20.40 -16.62
C PRO A 7 -16.95 21.15 -15.80
N LEU A 8 -17.13 22.44 -15.58
CA LEU A 8 -16.15 23.29 -14.86
C LEU A 8 -15.81 22.76 -13.46
N PHE A 9 -16.68 21.92 -12.89
CA PHE A 9 -16.48 21.24 -11.60
C PHE A 9 -15.67 19.94 -11.68
N ALA A 10 -15.46 19.35 -12.86
CA ALA A 10 -14.79 18.05 -13.01
C ALA A 10 -13.36 18.01 -12.42
N PRO A 11 -12.51 19.05 -12.61
CA PRO A 11 -11.17 19.06 -12.00
C PRO A 11 -11.23 19.10 -10.47
N THR A 12 -12.17 19.84 -9.91
CA THR A 12 -12.37 19.98 -8.47
C THR A 12 -12.87 18.67 -7.86
N THR A 13 -13.83 17.99 -8.51
CA THR A 13 -14.32 16.69 -8.07
C THR A 13 -13.22 15.63 -8.12
N GLN A 14 -12.47 15.58 -9.22
CA GLN A 14 -11.34 14.65 -9.37
C GLN A 14 -10.31 14.84 -8.26
N TYR A 15 -9.95 16.10 -7.95
CA TYR A 15 -9.02 16.40 -6.88
C TYR A 15 -9.44 15.80 -5.53
N TYR A 16 -10.71 15.94 -5.15
CA TYR A 16 -11.20 15.38 -3.88
C TYR A 16 -11.21 13.85 -3.88
N ILE A 17 -11.55 13.22 -5.01
CA ILE A 17 -11.52 11.76 -5.15
C ILE A 17 -10.09 11.25 -4.95
N ASP A 18 -9.15 11.83 -5.67
CA ASP A 18 -7.75 11.40 -5.64
C ASP A 18 -7.11 11.68 -4.27
N LEU A 19 -7.49 12.78 -3.60
CA LEU A 19 -7.08 13.08 -2.23
C LEU A 19 -7.58 12.01 -1.24
N VAL A 20 -8.84 11.58 -1.35
CA VAL A 20 -9.39 10.51 -0.50
C VAL A 20 -8.66 9.19 -0.75
N ILE A 21 -8.41 8.85 -2.02
CA ILE A 21 -7.66 7.64 -2.39
C ILE A 21 -6.23 7.70 -1.82
N GLN A 22 -5.56 8.85 -1.91
CA GLN A 22 -4.22 9.04 -1.37
C GLN A 22 -4.18 8.84 0.16
N ILE A 23 -5.13 9.40 0.90
CA ILE A 23 -5.21 9.22 2.36
C ILE A 23 -5.40 7.74 2.70
N ILE A 24 -6.33 7.06 2.02
CA ILE A 24 -6.57 5.62 2.24
C ILE A 24 -5.30 4.81 1.95
N ALA A 25 -4.60 5.12 0.86
CA ALA A 25 -3.37 4.42 0.49
C ALA A 25 -2.29 4.57 1.57
N ILE A 26 -2.05 5.80 2.04
CA ILE A 26 -1.08 6.09 3.12
C ILE A 26 -1.43 5.32 4.39
N VAL A 27 -2.71 5.28 4.78
CA VAL A 27 -3.15 4.56 5.99
C VAL A 27 -2.87 3.06 5.86
N LEU A 28 -3.17 2.46 4.72
CA LEU A 28 -2.94 1.02 4.49
C LEU A 28 -1.45 0.68 4.45
N GLU A 29 -0.65 1.48 3.76
CA GLU A 29 0.81 1.31 3.69
C GLU A 29 1.46 1.49 5.07
N ALA A 30 1.07 2.51 5.82
CA ALA A 30 1.56 2.73 7.17
C ALA A 30 1.17 1.58 8.11
N TRP A 31 -0.07 1.09 8.02
CA TRP A 31 -0.51 -0.05 8.82
C TRP A 31 0.27 -1.33 8.48
N ALA A 32 0.49 -1.61 7.19
CA ALA A 32 1.31 -2.73 6.74
C ALA A 32 2.74 -2.62 7.26
N LEU A 33 3.35 -1.44 7.17
CA LEU A 33 4.71 -1.18 7.65
C LEU A 33 4.84 -1.36 9.17
N ILE A 34 3.92 -0.79 9.95
CA ILE A 34 3.88 -0.93 11.41
C ILE A 34 3.73 -2.39 11.79
N HIS A 35 2.80 -3.11 11.15
CA HIS A 35 2.62 -4.53 11.38
C HIS A 35 3.90 -5.31 11.08
N CYS A 36 4.53 -5.06 9.93
CA CYS A 36 5.80 -5.71 9.55
C CYS A 36 6.92 -5.44 10.56
N ALA A 37 7.03 -4.19 11.04
CA ALA A 37 8.03 -3.81 12.03
C ALA A 37 7.85 -4.56 13.36
N MET A 38 6.60 -4.76 13.79
CA MET A 38 6.25 -5.44 15.04
C MET A 38 6.43 -6.96 14.99
N GLN A 39 6.42 -7.60 13.81
CA GLN A 39 6.56 -9.06 13.70
C GLN A 39 8.00 -9.54 13.90
N ARG A 40 8.18 -10.71 14.52
CA ARG A 40 9.51 -11.33 14.71
C ARG A 40 10.06 -11.83 13.37
N ALA A 41 11.37 -11.67 13.15
CA ALA A 41 12.03 -12.04 11.89
C ALA A 41 11.89 -13.54 11.57
N ASP A 42 12.03 -14.42 12.57
CA ASP A 42 11.95 -15.88 12.38
C ASP A 42 10.61 -16.36 11.82
N ALA A 43 9.54 -15.61 12.10
CA ALA A 43 8.21 -15.96 11.64
C ALA A 43 8.07 -15.78 10.12
N PHE A 44 8.83 -14.88 9.50
CA PHE A 44 8.86 -14.72 8.04
C PHE A 44 9.49 -15.93 7.35
N THR A 45 10.52 -16.52 7.98
CA THR A 45 11.16 -17.75 7.51
C THR A 45 10.20 -18.94 7.60
N ALA A 46 9.44 -19.05 8.69
CA ALA A 46 8.42 -20.09 8.85
C ALA A 46 7.29 -20.01 7.80
N LEU A 47 6.94 -18.79 7.37
CA LEU A 47 5.98 -18.53 6.31
C LEU A 47 6.50 -18.78 4.89
N GLY A 48 7.81 -18.95 4.70
CA GLY A 48 8.41 -19.12 3.37
C GLY A 48 8.27 -17.88 2.47
N THR A 49 8.07 -16.69 3.05
CA THR A 49 7.94 -15.43 2.30
C THR A 49 9.28 -14.70 2.24
N LEU A 50 9.30 -13.55 1.55
CA LEU A 50 10.45 -12.63 1.57
C LEU A 50 10.87 -12.30 3.02
N ALA A 51 12.18 -12.16 3.25
CA ALA A 51 12.71 -11.84 4.57
C ALA A 51 12.17 -10.49 5.11
N LYS A 52 12.10 -10.36 6.45
CA LYS A 52 11.59 -9.16 7.14
C LYS A 52 12.20 -7.87 6.59
N GLY A 53 13.52 -7.85 6.39
CA GLY A 53 14.24 -6.68 5.88
C GLY A 53 13.75 -6.25 4.50
N GLY A 54 13.49 -7.20 3.60
CA GLY A 54 12.97 -6.89 2.26
C GLY A 54 11.56 -6.31 2.33
N TRP A 55 10.68 -6.85 3.18
CA TRP A 55 9.33 -6.31 3.35
C TRP A 55 9.33 -4.91 3.91
N LEU A 56 10.17 -4.65 4.92
CA LEU A 56 10.33 -3.31 5.50
C LEU A 56 10.78 -2.29 4.47
N VAL A 57 11.77 -2.63 3.63
CA VAL A 57 12.26 -1.72 2.58
C VAL A 57 11.18 -1.42 1.55
N ILE A 58 10.46 -2.45 1.07
CA ILE A 58 9.40 -2.28 0.06
C ILE A 58 8.27 -1.42 0.62
N LEU A 59 7.78 -1.72 1.83
CA LEU A 59 6.67 -1.00 2.45
C LEU A 59 7.05 0.43 2.84
N ALA A 60 8.27 0.65 3.33
CA ALA A 60 8.76 1.99 3.65
C ALA A 60 8.92 2.84 2.39
N LEU A 61 9.48 2.26 1.32
CA LEU A 61 9.63 2.96 0.04
C LEU A 61 8.27 3.28 -0.59
N ALA A 62 7.32 2.34 -0.54
CA ALA A 62 5.95 2.55 -0.99
C ALA A 62 5.32 3.75 -0.25
N LEU A 63 5.37 3.74 1.09
CA LEU A 63 4.82 4.82 1.93
C LEU A 63 5.46 6.17 1.62
N VAL A 64 6.78 6.22 1.51
CA VAL A 64 7.51 7.46 1.17
C VAL A 64 7.08 7.95 -0.21
N ILE A 65 7.01 7.08 -1.20
CA ILE A 65 6.59 7.47 -2.56
C ILE A 65 5.16 8.01 -2.55
N THR A 66 4.24 7.34 -1.87
CA THR A 66 2.82 7.75 -1.81
C THR A 66 2.65 9.07 -1.03
N ILE A 67 3.46 9.34 -0.01
CA ILE A 67 3.43 10.62 0.71
C ILE A 67 3.95 11.78 -0.16
N PHE A 68 5.11 11.61 -0.80
CA PHE A 68 5.80 12.72 -1.48
C PHE A 68 5.34 12.94 -2.92
N PHE A 69 4.99 11.89 -3.64
CA PHE A 69 4.61 11.96 -5.05
C PHE A 69 3.11 11.78 -5.29
N GLY A 70 2.40 11.26 -4.28
CA GLY A 70 0.95 11.19 -4.24
C GLY A 70 0.30 10.40 -5.37
N VAL A 71 -1.03 10.43 -5.34
CA VAL A 71 -1.90 9.82 -6.36
C VAL A 71 -2.23 10.85 -7.47
N MET A 72 -1.77 12.09 -7.30
CA MET A 72 -2.14 13.27 -8.10
C MET A 72 -1.08 13.70 -9.11
N GLY A 73 0.09 13.03 -9.15
CA GLY A 73 1.25 13.41 -9.97
C GLY A 73 1.60 12.43 -11.08
N SER A 74 2.62 12.74 -11.88
CA SER A 74 3.12 11.88 -12.96
C SER A 74 3.61 10.50 -12.51
N LEU A 75 3.83 10.32 -11.20
CA LEU A 75 4.26 9.05 -10.59
C LEU A 75 3.11 8.31 -9.89
N PHE A 76 1.85 8.66 -10.17
CA PHE A 76 0.64 8.00 -9.66
C PHE A 76 0.70 6.47 -9.73
N LEU A 77 1.24 5.92 -10.83
CA LEU A 77 1.36 4.47 -11.01
C LEU A 77 2.28 3.83 -9.97
N LEU A 78 3.35 4.50 -9.55
CA LEU A 78 4.25 3.96 -8.52
C LEU A 78 3.59 3.93 -7.14
N GLY A 79 2.79 4.95 -6.80
CA GLY A 79 1.99 4.95 -5.58
C GLY A 79 0.95 3.82 -5.58
N LEU A 80 0.28 3.58 -6.72
CA LEU A 80 -0.65 2.45 -6.85
C LEU A 80 0.05 1.08 -6.75
N ILE A 81 1.25 0.94 -7.31
CA ILE A 81 2.05 -0.27 -7.16
C ILE A 81 2.42 -0.47 -5.67
N GLY A 82 2.83 0.59 -4.98
CA GLY A 82 3.10 0.60 -3.54
C GLY A 82 1.89 0.13 -2.73
N LEU A 83 0.71 0.67 -3.04
CA LEU A 83 -0.56 0.25 -2.46
C LEU A 83 -0.84 -1.23 -2.73
N GLY A 84 -0.53 -1.71 -3.93
CA GLY A 84 -0.63 -3.13 -4.29
C GLY A 84 0.25 -4.02 -3.39
N PHE A 85 1.50 -3.62 -3.13
CA PHE A 85 2.39 -4.34 -2.21
C PHE A 85 1.87 -4.32 -0.76
N ALA A 86 1.36 -3.18 -0.29
CA ALA A 86 0.75 -3.10 1.05
C ALA A 86 -0.50 -3.97 1.17
N GLY A 87 -1.37 -3.97 0.15
CA GLY A 87 -2.54 -4.83 0.07
C GLY A 87 -2.15 -6.32 0.09
N TYR A 88 -1.18 -6.71 -0.74
CA TYR A 88 -0.65 -8.08 -0.74
C TYR A 88 -0.10 -8.49 0.63
N TYR A 89 0.69 -7.61 1.28
CA TYR A 89 1.21 -7.88 2.62
C TYR A 89 0.09 -8.10 3.64
N LEU A 90 -0.91 -7.21 3.68
CA LEU A 90 -2.02 -7.27 4.63
C LEU A 90 -2.94 -8.46 4.39
N LEU A 91 -3.11 -8.89 3.14
CA LEU A 91 -4.03 -9.98 2.79
C LEU A 91 -3.37 -11.35 2.81
N GLN A 92 -2.09 -11.46 2.45
CA GLN A 92 -1.38 -12.73 2.34
C GLN A 92 -0.45 -12.99 3.52
N VAL A 93 0.39 -12.02 3.88
CA VAL A 93 1.43 -12.22 4.90
C VAL A 93 0.83 -12.13 6.31
N ARG A 94 -0.03 -11.13 6.54
CA ARG A 94 -0.72 -10.97 7.84
C ARG A 94 -1.72 -12.11 8.11
N SER A 95 -2.46 -12.57 7.11
CA SER A 95 -3.33 -13.75 7.25
C SER A 95 -2.50 -15.00 7.52
N GLY A 96 -1.38 -15.17 6.82
CA GLY A 96 -0.44 -16.25 7.06
C GLY A 96 0.07 -16.31 8.50
N PHE A 97 0.45 -15.17 9.10
CA PHE A 97 0.83 -15.16 10.53
C PHE A 97 -0.29 -15.66 11.45
N ARG A 98 -1.54 -15.34 11.14
CA ARG A 98 -2.69 -15.81 11.91
C ARG A 98 -2.88 -17.32 11.77
N GLU A 99 -2.71 -17.86 10.57
CA GLU A 99 -2.78 -19.31 10.33
C GLU A 99 -1.65 -20.07 11.05
N LEU A 100 -0.42 -19.52 11.05
CA LEU A 100 0.70 -20.03 11.84
C LEU A 100 0.36 -20.16 13.33
N LEU A 101 -0.25 -19.11 13.89
CA LEU A 101 -0.64 -19.03 15.30
C LEU A 101 -1.78 -20.00 15.63
N GLU A 102 -2.72 -20.21 14.70
CA GLU A 102 -3.85 -21.12 14.85
C GLU A 102 -3.48 -22.61 14.65
N GLY A 103 -2.26 -22.91 14.18
CA GLY A 103 -1.80 -24.29 13.97
C GLY A 103 -2.53 -25.02 12.84
N ARG A 104 -3.23 -24.28 11.97
CA ARG A 104 -3.95 -24.81 10.82
C ARG A 104 -3.00 -24.84 9.63
N TRP A 105 -2.29 -25.95 9.49
CA TRP A 105 -1.37 -26.23 8.39
C TRP A 105 -1.98 -27.25 7.44
#